data_AF-A0A6A3CG38-F1
#
_entry.id   AF-A0A6A3CG38-F1
#
_cell.length_a   1.000
_cell.length_b   1.000
_cell.length_c   1.000
_cell.angle_alpha   90.00
_cell.angle_beta   90.00
_cell.angle_gamma   90.00
#
_symmetry.space_group_name_H-M   'P 1'
#
loop_
_entity.id
_entity.type
_entity.pdbx_description
1 polymer ?
#
loop_
_entity_poly.entity_id
_entity_poly.type
_entity_poly.pdbx_seq_one_letter_code
_entity_poly.pdbx_strand_id
1 'polypeptide(L)'
;MLISLSSILINHREYLTNGRIITSAAINITDTEVLTTNGGHGVYDYLVIATGHGDPVPVTKVERLHQYDAENQKIQSAQSILIVGGGPSGVELAGEIATDFPGKKVTLVHKGPRLLEFIGTKASDKSLGWLRSRKVEVKLEQAVDLNSTSDGSQVYRTSTGESIQADCHFLCVAKPLATEWLSESILKTNLDKNGRLMVDEYLRVKGRSNKFAIGDITDIPGTQTRLLSS
;
A
#
# COMPACT_ATOMS: atom_id res chain seq x y z
N MET A 1 -7.81 15.47 -12.04
CA MET A 1 -9.15 14.86 -12.12
C MET A 1 -9.58 14.48 -10.72
N LEU A 2 -10.35 15.34 -10.04
CA LEU A 2 -10.92 15.02 -8.72
C LEU A 2 -12.05 14.01 -8.92
N ILE A 3 -11.72 12.73 -8.93
CA ILE A 3 -12.71 11.68 -8.68
C ILE A 3 -13.37 12.04 -7.35
N SER A 4 -14.71 12.05 -7.30
CA SER A 4 -15.38 12.27 -6.02
C SER A 4 -14.90 11.20 -5.05
N LEU A 5 -14.22 11.59 -3.97
CA LEU A 5 -13.70 10.65 -2.97
C LEU A 5 -14.83 9.78 -2.38
N SER A 6 -16.07 10.26 -2.46
CA SER A 6 -17.27 9.51 -2.08
C SER A 6 -17.58 8.30 -2.97
N SER A 7 -17.19 8.32 -4.25
CA SER A 7 -17.47 7.25 -5.21
C SER A 7 -16.46 6.11 -5.17
N ILE A 8 -15.31 6.29 -4.51
CA ILE A 8 -14.29 5.24 -4.34
C ILE A 8 -14.44 4.45 -3.03
N LEU A 9 -15.35 4.86 -2.13
CA LEU A 9 -15.60 4.21 -0.84
C LEU A 9 -17.02 3.64 -0.77
N ILE A 10 -17.11 2.32 -0.76
CA ILE A 10 -18.36 1.57 -0.66
C ILE A 10 -18.36 0.80 0.68
N ASN A 11 -19.40 0.94 1.50
CA ASN A 11 -19.47 0.18 2.75
C ASN A 11 -19.73 -1.30 2.45
N HIS A 12 -19.05 -2.20 3.15
CA HIS A 12 -19.26 -3.65 3.01
C HIS A 12 -20.75 -4.06 3.16
N ARG A 13 -21.53 -3.37 3.99
CA ARG A 13 -22.97 -3.62 4.16
C ARG A 13 -23.80 -3.34 2.91
N GLU A 14 -23.30 -2.55 1.97
CA GLU A 14 -24.00 -2.20 0.73
C GLU A 14 -23.98 -3.35 -0.29
N TYR A 15 -22.98 -4.24 -0.24
CA TYR A 15 -22.86 -5.35 -1.20
C TYR A 15 -22.82 -6.74 -0.57
N LEU A 16 -22.50 -6.87 0.73
CA LEU A 16 -22.62 -8.13 1.47
C LEU A 16 -23.99 -8.18 2.16
N THR A 17 -25.03 -8.42 1.37
CA THR A 17 -26.43 -8.44 1.84
C THR A 17 -26.81 -9.77 2.52
N ASN A 18 -26.12 -10.86 2.19
CA ASN A 18 -26.39 -12.21 2.71
C ASN A 18 -25.21 -12.73 3.55
N GLY A 19 -24.84 -11.99 4.60
CA GLY A 19 -23.73 -12.38 5.47
C GLY A 19 -23.71 -11.63 6.79
N ARG A 20 -22.94 -12.17 7.75
CA ARG A 20 -22.67 -11.51 9.04
C ARG A 20 -21.35 -10.76 8.94
N ILE A 21 -21.39 -9.44 9.07
CA ILE A 21 -20.17 -8.61 9.14
C ILE A 21 -19.78 -8.42 10.60
N ILE A 22 -18.55 -8.81 10.94
CA ILE A 22 -17.93 -8.59 12.25
C ILE A 22 -16.84 -7.54 12.07
N THR A 23 -17.01 -6.38 12.68
CA THR A 23 -16.01 -5.29 12.64
C THR A 23 -15.09 -5.40 13.86
N SER A 24 -14.08 -6.26 13.77
CA SER A 24 -13.06 -6.45 14.80
C SER A 24 -11.76 -6.98 14.17
N ALA A 25 -10.61 -6.66 14.73
CA ALA A 25 -9.34 -7.20 14.25
C ALA A 25 -9.22 -8.69 14.63
N ALA A 26 -8.82 -9.52 13.68
CA ALA A 26 -8.47 -10.91 13.93
C ALA A 26 -7.11 -10.98 14.63
N ILE A 27 -7.00 -11.83 15.66
CA ILE A 27 -5.80 -11.95 16.50
C ILE A 27 -5.26 -13.37 16.59
N ASN A 28 -6.08 -14.38 16.27
CA ASN A 28 -5.64 -15.77 16.21
C ASN A 28 -6.62 -16.62 15.37
N ILE A 29 -6.15 -17.79 14.93
CA ILE A 29 -6.95 -18.81 14.24
C ILE A 29 -6.74 -20.17 14.92
N THR A 30 -7.84 -20.88 15.17
CA THR A 30 -7.89 -22.31 15.50
C THR A 30 -8.33 -23.10 14.27
N ASP A 31 -8.48 -24.43 14.36
CA ASP A 31 -8.89 -25.22 13.20
C ASP A 31 -10.30 -24.90 12.68
N THR A 32 -11.17 -24.34 13.53
CA THR A 32 -12.59 -24.07 13.25
C THR A 32 -13.03 -22.65 13.56
N GLU A 33 -12.18 -21.81 14.18
CA GLU A 33 -12.58 -20.47 14.61
C GLU A 33 -11.51 -19.41 14.36
N VAL A 34 -11.95 -18.17 14.17
CA VAL A 34 -11.12 -16.97 14.19
C VAL A 34 -11.43 -16.19 15.47
N LEU A 35 -10.39 -15.86 16.24
CA LEU A 35 -10.51 -15.04 17.44
C LEU A 35 -10.27 -13.57 17.12
N THR A 36 -10.98 -12.67 17.79
CA THR A 36 -10.90 -11.22 17.56
C THR A 36 -10.59 -10.44 18.84
N THR A 37 -10.06 -9.22 18.69
CA THR A 37 -9.65 -8.34 19.82
C THR A 37 -10.71 -8.10 20.88
N ASN A 38 -11.99 -8.12 20.52
CA ASN A 38 -13.10 -7.80 21.43
C ASN A 38 -13.69 -9.05 22.12
N GLY A 39 -12.93 -10.16 22.17
CA GLY A 39 -13.40 -11.45 22.69
C GLY A 39 -14.44 -12.15 21.80
N GLY A 40 -14.78 -11.55 20.66
CA GLY A 40 -15.63 -12.16 19.64
C GLY A 40 -14.90 -13.27 18.89
N HIS A 41 -15.66 -14.23 18.37
CA HIS A 41 -15.14 -15.29 17.51
C HIS A 41 -16.07 -15.55 16.31
N GLY A 42 -15.48 -16.05 15.23
CA GLY A 42 -16.20 -16.51 14.05
C GLY A 42 -15.88 -17.97 13.77
N VAL A 43 -16.88 -18.85 13.86
CA VAL A 43 -16.77 -20.25 13.46
C VAL A 43 -16.81 -20.35 11.94
N TYR A 44 -16.05 -21.28 11.37
CA TYR A 44 -16.00 -21.52 9.93
C TYR A 44 -15.82 -23.00 9.59
N ASP A 45 -16.43 -23.41 8.47
CA ASP A 45 -16.07 -24.66 7.78
C ASP A 45 -14.94 -24.44 6.78
N TYR A 46 -14.91 -23.26 6.15
CA TYR A 46 -13.88 -22.81 5.23
C TYR A 46 -13.43 -21.39 5.57
N LEU A 47 -12.13 -21.12 5.50
CA LEU A 47 -11.52 -19.83 5.82
C LEU A 47 -10.80 -19.26 4.59
N VAL A 48 -11.03 -17.98 4.30
CA VAL A 48 -10.24 -17.19 3.35
C VAL A 48 -9.54 -16.07 4.11
N ILE A 49 -8.22 -16.02 4.02
CA ILE A 49 -7.37 -15.00 4.64
C ILE A 49 -6.98 -13.97 3.57
N ALA A 50 -7.35 -12.72 3.78
CA ALA A 50 -7.14 -11.62 2.83
C ALA A 50 -6.78 -10.31 3.55
N THR A 51 -5.93 -10.38 4.58
CA THR A 51 -5.65 -9.27 5.50
C THR A 51 -4.77 -8.16 4.91
N GLY A 52 -4.13 -8.40 3.76
CA GLY A 52 -3.38 -7.37 3.03
C GLY A 52 -2.20 -6.81 3.82
N HIS A 53 -2.16 -5.48 3.97
CA HIS A 53 -1.08 -4.74 4.63
C HIS A 53 -1.53 -4.16 5.98
N GLY A 54 -0.61 -4.08 6.95
CA GLY A 54 -0.91 -3.81 8.36
C GLY A 54 -0.96 -2.33 8.76
N ASP A 55 -1.10 -1.41 7.81
CA ASP A 55 -1.10 0.01 8.13
C ASP A 55 -2.36 0.41 8.92
N PRO A 56 -2.22 1.31 9.93
CA PRO A 56 -3.37 1.91 10.57
C PRO A 56 -4.13 2.76 9.55
N VAL A 57 -5.27 2.27 9.12
CA VAL A 57 -6.20 3.00 8.25
C VAL A 57 -7.47 3.32 9.02
N PRO A 58 -8.09 4.49 8.76
CA PRO A 58 -9.37 4.81 9.36
C PRO A 58 -10.41 3.73 9.06
N VAL A 59 -11.18 3.36 10.08
CA VAL A 59 -12.16 2.27 10.00
C VAL A 59 -13.47 2.76 9.38
N THR A 60 -13.83 4.01 9.63
CA THR A 60 -15.09 4.56 9.12
C THR A 60 -14.91 5.27 7.78
N LYS A 61 -15.97 5.25 6.96
CA LYS A 61 -16.01 5.99 5.69
C LYS A 61 -15.75 7.49 5.90
N VAL A 62 -16.28 8.08 6.97
CA VAL A 62 -16.13 9.52 7.26
C VAL A 62 -14.68 9.86 7.57
N GLU A 63 -14.04 9.13 8.48
CA GLU A 63 -12.63 9.37 8.81
C GLU A 63 -11.71 9.13 7.60
N ARG A 64 -12.05 8.13 6.76
CA ARG A 64 -11.30 7.87 5.53
C ARG A 64 -11.44 8.99 4.51
N LEU A 65 -12.63 9.58 4.37
CA LEU A 65 -12.85 10.78 3.54
C LEU A 65 -12.07 11.98 4.09
N HIS A 66 -12.12 12.22 5.41
CA HIS A 66 -11.35 13.29 6.03
C HIS A 66 -9.84 13.12 5.83
N GLN A 67 -9.32 11.90 5.89
CA GLN A 67 -7.92 11.61 5.57
C GLN A 67 -7.59 12.02 4.13
N TYR A 68 -8.41 11.60 3.16
CA TYR A 68 -8.19 11.95 1.76
C TYR A 68 -8.31 13.46 1.50
N ASP A 69 -9.26 14.14 2.14
CA ASP A 69 -9.40 15.59 2.06
C ASP A 69 -8.18 16.30 2.64
N ALA A 70 -7.65 15.84 3.77
CA ALA A 70 -6.45 16.40 4.39
C ALA A 70 -5.20 16.20 3.49
N GLU A 71 -5.02 15.01 2.92
CA GLU A 71 -3.92 14.73 1.97
C GLU A 71 -4.04 15.60 0.70
N ASN A 72 -5.25 15.76 0.16
CA ASN A 72 -5.52 16.63 -0.99
C ASN A 72 -5.26 18.10 -0.66
N GLN A 73 -5.70 18.59 0.50
CA GLN A 73 -5.41 19.96 0.96
C GLN A 73 -3.91 20.21 1.11
N LYS A 74 -3.15 19.22 1.58
CA LYS A 74 -1.68 19.27 1.67
C LYS A 74 -1.03 19.42 0.30
N ILE A 75 -1.56 18.77 -0.75
CA ILE A 75 -1.09 18.96 -2.14
C ILE A 75 -1.47 20.35 -2.65
N GLN A 76 -2.71 20.80 -2.39
CA GLN A 76 -3.21 22.09 -2.85
C GLN A 76 -2.39 23.26 -2.29
N SER A 77 -2.04 23.22 -1.00
CA SER A 77 -1.29 24.28 -0.32
C SER A 77 0.22 24.29 -0.64
N ALA A 78 0.83 23.13 -0.91
CA ALA A 78 2.26 23.01 -1.20
C ALA A 78 2.65 23.54 -2.59
N GLN A 79 3.73 24.28 -2.72
CA GLN A 79 4.37 24.62 -4.01
C GLN A 79 5.44 23.61 -4.40
N SER A 80 6.02 22.91 -3.42
CA SER A 80 7.03 21.89 -3.60
C SER A 80 6.67 20.60 -2.85
N ILE A 81 6.70 19.47 -3.55
CA ILE A 81 6.29 18.16 -3.04
C ILE A 81 7.40 17.15 -3.25
N LEU A 82 7.76 16.45 -2.17
CA LEU A 82 8.65 15.28 -2.20
C LEU A 82 7.83 13.99 -2.17
N ILE A 83 8.07 13.08 -3.11
CA ILE A 83 7.50 11.74 -3.13
C ILE A 83 8.63 10.73 -2.91
N VAL A 84 8.50 9.89 -1.88
CA VAL A 84 9.50 8.89 -1.52
C VAL A 84 8.99 7.50 -1.91
N GLY A 85 9.55 6.92 -2.98
CA GLY A 85 9.20 5.61 -3.52
C GLY A 85 8.78 5.68 -4.99
N GLY A 86 9.50 4.96 -5.86
CA GLY A 86 9.25 4.86 -7.31
C GLY A 86 8.44 3.62 -7.73
N GLY A 87 7.65 3.08 -6.81
CA GLY A 87 6.67 2.02 -7.09
C GLY A 87 5.38 2.58 -7.73
N PRO A 88 4.35 1.74 -7.93
CA PRO A 88 3.08 2.13 -8.56
C PRO A 88 2.49 3.41 -7.97
N SER A 89 2.26 3.42 -6.65
CA SER A 89 1.62 4.54 -5.96
C SER A 89 2.40 5.85 -6.08
N GLY A 90 3.73 5.80 -6.01
CA GLY A 90 4.55 7.01 -6.11
C GLY A 90 4.62 7.56 -7.54
N VAL A 91 4.68 6.67 -8.54
CA VAL A 91 4.65 7.08 -9.96
C VAL A 91 3.28 7.65 -10.35
N GLU A 92 2.19 7.02 -9.89
CA GLU A 92 0.82 7.49 -10.10
C GLU A 92 0.61 8.86 -9.45
N LEU A 93 0.93 9.02 -8.16
CA LEU A 93 0.81 10.28 -7.45
C LEU A 93 1.63 11.40 -8.10
N ALA A 94 2.89 11.12 -8.48
CA ALA A 94 3.73 12.09 -9.16
C ALA A 94 3.12 12.53 -10.50
N GLY A 95 2.51 11.59 -11.24
CA GLY A 95 1.89 11.90 -12.52
C GLY A 95 0.57 12.66 -12.39
N GLU A 96 -0.25 12.35 -11.40
CA GLU A 96 -1.46 13.12 -11.09
C GLU A 96 -1.11 14.55 -10.71
N ILE A 97 -0.18 14.75 -9.77
CA ILE A 97 0.23 16.10 -9.34
C ILE A 97 0.81 16.89 -10.52
N ALA A 98 1.70 16.29 -11.31
CA ALA A 98 2.33 16.98 -12.44
C ALA A 98 1.33 17.31 -13.58
N THR A 99 0.22 16.57 -13.67
CA THR A 99 -0.85 16.81 -14.65
C THR A 99 -1.83 17.87 -14.17
N ASP A 100 -2.32 17.74 -12.95
CA ASP A 100 -3.37 18.61 -12.39
C ASP A 100 -2.80 19.94 -11.86
N PHE A 101 -1.53 19.95 -11.46
CA PHE A 101 -0.85 21.13 -10.89
C PHE A 101 0.50 21.39 -11.57
N PRO A 102 0.53 21.74 -12.87
CA PRO A 102 1.75 21.88 -13.66
C PRO A 102 2.72 22.97 -13.17
N GLY A 103 2.30 23.85 -12.26
CA GLY A 103 3.13 24.88 -11.64
C GLY A 103 3.88 24.45 -10.38
N LYS A 104 3.55 23.28 -9.80
CA LYS A 104 4.19 22.80 -8.56
C LYS A 104 5.50 22.08 -8.87
N LYS A 105 6.50 22.23 -8.00
CA LYS A 105 7.75 21.46 -8.05
C LYS A 105 7.51 20.08 -7.46
N VAL A 106 7.74 19.03 -8.24
CA VAL A 106 7.62 17.64 -7.77
C VAL A 106 8.99 16.96 -7.87
N THR A 107 9.47 16.44 -6.76
CA THR A 107 10.69 15.61 -6.70
C THR A 107 10.30 14.21 -6.25
N LEU A 108 10.61 13.19 -7.07
CA LEU A 108 10.42 11.78 -6.74
C LEU A 108 11.78 11.14 -6.46
N VAL A 109 11.94 10.57 -5.27
CA VAL A 109 13.15 9.85 -4.85
C VAL A 109 12.85 8.37 -4.75
N HIS A 110 13.66 7.53 -5.39
CA HIS A 110 13.52 6.08 -5.34
C HIS A 110 14.87 5.41 -5.09
N LYS A 111 14.89 4.42 -4.18
CA LYS A 111 16.10 3.72 -3.77
C LYS A 111 16.67 2.79 -4.85
N GLY A 112 15.83 2.35 -5.78
CA GLY A 112 16.22 1.41 -6.83
C GLY A 112 16.73 2.09 -8.10
N PRO A 113 17.32 1.31 -9.01
CA PRO A 113 17.92 1.82 -10.25
C PRO A 113 16.89 2.22 -11.32
N ARG A 114 15.62 1.83 -11.17
CA ARG A 114 14.53 2.15 -12.10
C ARG A 114 13.21 2.37 -11.37
N LEU A 115 12.30 3.11 -11.99
CA LEU A 115 10.90 3.15 -11.56
C LEU A 115 10.21 1.84 -11.93
N LEU A 116 9.18 1.47 -11.16
CA LEU A 116 8.32 0.31 -11.45
C LEU A 116 9.15 -0.96 -11.77
N GLU A 117 10.11 -1.33 -10.93
CA GLU A 117 11.09 -2.38 -11.25
C GLU A 117 10.47 -3.74 -11.62
N PHE A 118 9.23 -3.97 -11.16
CA PHE A 118 8.43 -5.16 -11.46
C PHE A 118 7.90 -5.24 -12.90
N ILE A 119 7.93 -4.14 -13.67
CA ILE A 119 7.56 -4.14 -15.10
C ILE A 119 8.81 -4.13 -16.00
N GLY A 120 8.61 -4.52 -17.26
CA GLY A 120 9.67 -4.52 -18.26
C GLY A 120 10.31 -3.13 -18.45
N THR A 121 11.61 -3.11 -18.74
CA THR A 121 12.44 -1.90 -18.86
C THR A 121 11.81 -0.85 -19.77
N LYS A 122 11.31 -1.24 -20.94
CA LYS A 122 10.64 -0.33 -21.89
C LYS A 122 9.48 0.46 -21.27
N ALA A 123 8.66 -0.16 -20.43
CA ALA A 123 7.53 0.49 -19.79
C ALA A 123 7.97 1.38 -18.62
N SER A 124 8.96 0.93 -17.86
CA SER A 124 9.67 1.72 -16.84
C SER A 124 10.27 3.00 -17.43
N ASP A 125 11.01 2.88 -18.53
CA ASP A 125 11.68 3.99 -19.20
C ASP A 125 10.68 4.99 -19.80
N LYS A 126 9.57 4.48 -20.36
CA LYS A 126 8.47 5.32 -20.82
C LYS A 126 7.84 6.12 -19.67
N SER A 127 7.66 5.50 -18.51
CA SER A 127 7.13 6.17 -17.30
C SER A 127 8.08 7.26 -16.81
N LEU A 128 9.38 6.95 -16.74
CA LEU A 128 10.42 7.91 -16.38
C LEU A 128 10.48 9.09 -17.37
N GLY A 129 10.47 8.81 -18.67
CA GLY A 129 10.49 9.82 -19.72
C GLY A 129 9.25 10.73 -19.67
N TRP A 130 8.08 10.15 -19.42
CA TRP A 130 6.84 10.91 -19.28
C TRP A 130 6.89 11.83 -18.05
N LEU A 131 7.30 11.33 -16.88
CA LEU A 131 7.45 12.15 -15.66
C LEU A 131 8.44 13.31 -15.88
N ARG A 132 9.61 13.04 -16.47
CA ARG A 132 10.60 14.07 -16.81
C ARG A 132 10.07 15.10 -17.81
N SER A 133 9.29 14.67 -18.81
CA SER A 133 8.64 15.58 -19.76
C SER A 133 7.64 16.53 -19.09
N ARG A 134 7.11 16.14 -17.92
CA ARG A 134 6.25 16.94 -17.05
C ARG A 134 7.04 17.71 -15.97
N LYS A 135 8.36 17.83 -16.11
CA LYS A 135 9.27 18.51 -15.18
C LYS A 135 9.32 17.91 -13.77
N VAL A 136 8.91 16.66 -13.59
CA VAL A 136 9.15 15.92 -12.34
C VAL A 136 10.64 15.60 -12.24
N GLU A 137 11.25 16.00 -11.14
CA GLU A 137 12.64 15.68 -10.84
C GLU A 137 12.71 14.26 -10.25
N VAL A 138 13.27 13.31 -11.00
CA VAL A 138 13.38 11.91 -10.57
C VAL A 138 14.81 11.59 -10.18
N LYS A 139 15.02 11.23 -8.91
CA LYS A 139 16.28 10.79 -8.32
C LYS A 139 16.21 9.29 -8.03
N LEU A 140 17.01 8.51 -8.76
CA LEU A 140 17.12 7.06 -8.61
C LEU A 140 18.36 6.73 -7.76
N GLU A 141 18.41 5.51 -7.22
CA GLU A 141 19.51 5.04 -6.38
C GLU A 141 19.75 5.92 -5.14
N GLN A 142 18.69 6.54 -4.64
CA GLN A 142 18.71 7.40 -3.47
C GLN A 142 17.57 7.05 -2.52
N ALA A 143 17.85 7.03 -1.22
CA ALA A 143 16.85 6.89 -0.17
C ALA A 143 16.69 8.22 0.59
N VAL A 144 15.53 8.44 1.18
CA VAL A 144 15.29 9.57 2.11
C VAL A 144 14.97 8.99 3.47
N ASP A 145 15.66 9.44 4.51
CA ASP A 145 15.32 9.11 5.90
C ASP A 145 14.47 10.25 6.48
N LEU A 146 13.17 10.00 6.62
CA LEU A 146 12.21 10.97 7.16
C LEU A 146 12.33 11.12 8.68
N ASN A 147 13.04 10.24 9.38
CA ASN A 147 13.29 10.40 10.82
C ASN A 147 14.46 11.37 11.10
N SER A 148 15.23 11.71 10.07
CA SER A 148 16.39 12.62 10.19
C SER A 148 16.00 14.11 10.08
N THR A 149 14.76 14.40 9.69
CA THR A 149 14.22 15.77 9.68
C THR A 149 13.77 16.17 11.07
N SER A 150 14.35 17.24 11.63
CA SER A 150 13.82 17.87 12.83
C SER A 150 12.43 18.42 12.55
N ASP A 151 11.50 18.23 13.49
CA ASP A 151 10.14 18.73 13.41
C ASP A 151 10.12 20.21 13.00
N GLY A 152 9.56 20.48 11.82
CA GLY A 152 9.42 21.82 11.23
C GLY A 152 10.42 22.17 10.13
N SER A 153 11.51 21.40 9.94
CA SER A 153 12.40 21.60 8.79
C SER A 153 11.83 20.95 7.53
N GLN A 154 11.45 21.76 6.55
CA GLN A 154 10.99 21.31 5.22
C GLN A 154 12.17 20.85 4.32
N VAL A 155 13.25 20.34 4.91
CA VAL A 155 14.51 20.01 4.23
C VAL A 155 14.87 18.55 4.50
N TYR A 156 14.72 17.72 3.49
CA TYR A 156 14.97 16.27 3.56
C TYR A 156 16.37 15.96 3.06
N ARG A 157 17.03 14.98 3.67
CA ARG A 157 18.35 14.52 3.22
C ARG A 157 18.26 13.17 2.52
N THR A 158 18.93 13.07 1.39
CA THR A 158 19.07 11.80 0.68
C THR A 158 20.26 11.00 1.22
N SER A 159 20.30 9.71 0.90
CA SER A 159 21.43 8.82 1.22
C SER A 159 22.74 9.23 0.55
N THR A 160 22.72 10.11 -0.45
CA THR A 160 23.92 10.69 -1.09
C THR A 160 24.36 12.00 -0.43
N GLY A 161 23.66 12.47 0.60
CA GLY A 161 23.93 13.74 1.28
C GLY A 161 23.29 14.96 0.62
N GLU A 162 22.52 14.78 -0.46
CA GLU A 162 21.79 15.87 -1.11
C GLU A 162 20.66 16.37 -0.20
N SER A 163 20.45 17.69 -0.15
CA SER A 163 19.34 18.32 0.57
C SER A 163 18.23 18.71 -0.39
N ILE A 164 17.01 18.26 -0.11
CA ILE A 164 15.80 18.54 -0.89
C ILE A 164 14.86 19.36 -0.02
N GLN A 165 14.57 20.59 -0.43
CA GLN A 165 13.52 21.39 0.21
C GLN A 165 12.17 21.08 -0.43
N ALA A 166 11.17 20.73 0.39
CA ALA A 166 9.79 20.54 -0.03
C ALA A 166 8.79 20.92 1.07
N ASP A 167 7.75 21.65 0.70
CA ASP A 167 6.69 22.10 1.62
C ASP A 167 5.96 20.92 2.25
N CYS A 168 5.89 19.80 1.52
CA CYS A 168 5.23 18.59 1.97
C CYS A 168 5.87 17.33 1.36
N HIS A 169 5.68 16.18 2.03
CA HIS A 169 6.13 14.89 1.51
C HIS A 169 5.05 13.80 1.58
N PHE A 170 5.19 12.80 0.71
CA PHE A 170 4.40 11.57 0.67
C PHE A 170 5.31 10.34 0.67
N LEU A 171 4.99 9.38 1.54
CA LEU A 171 5.70 8.12 1.64
C LEU A 171 4.96 7.04 0.83
N CYS A 172 5.56 6.61 -0.28
CA CYS A 172 5.03 5.64 -1.23
C CYS A 172 5.93 4.40 -1.31
N VAL A 173 6.44 3.95 -0.16
CA VAL A 173 7.23 2.71 -0.03
C VAL A 173 6.35 1.51 0.29
N ALA A 174 6.90 0.31 0.10
CA ALA A 174 6.21 -0.92 0.45
C ALA A 174 5.84 -0.95 1.94
N LYS A 175 4.63 -1.41 2.24
CA LYS A 175 4.07 -1.50 3.59
C LYS A 175 4.31 -2.90 4.15
N PRO A 176 4.35 -3.09 5.49
CA PRO A 176 4.40 -4.40 6.09
C PRO A 176 3.13 -5.22 5.81
N LEU A 177 3.27 -6.53 5.66
CA LEU A 177 2.15 -7.44 5.51
C LEU A 177 1.36 -7.56 6.82
N ALA A 178 0.04 -7.68 6.73
CA ALA A 178 -0.85 -7.92 7.86
C ALA A 178 -0.93 -9.42 8.22
N THR A 179 0.22 -10.07 8.35
CA THR A 179 0.33 -11.50 8.68
C THR A 179 0.90 -11.75 10.07
N GLU A 180 1.32 -10.71 10.79
CA GLU A 180 1.92 -10.86 12.12
C GLU A 180 1.02 -11.62 13.10
N TRP A 181 -0.29 -11.39 13.07
CA TRP A 181 -1.25 -12.11 13.92
C TRP A 181 -1.31 -13.64 13.67
N LEU A 182 -0.69 -14.13 12.58
CA LEU A 182 -0.57 -15.55 12.27
C LEU A 182 0.68 -16.18 12.87
N SER A 183 1.67 -15.38 13.29
CA SER A 183 2.99 -15.84 13.74
C SER A 183 2.94 -16.71 15.00
N GLU A 184 1.87 -16.60 15.79
CA GLU A 184 1.61 -17.42 16.97
C GLU A 184 0.33 -18.29 16.84
N SER A 185 -0.14 -18.49 15.60
CA SER A 185 -1.31 -19.32 15.29
C SER A 185 -0.92 -20.72 14.80
N ILE A 186 -1.94 -21.57 14.55
CA ILE A 186 -1.75 -22.86 13.88
C ILE A 186 -1.14 -22.75 12.46
N LEU A 187 -1.05 -21.55 11.89
CA LEU A 187 -0.47 -21.27 10.58
C LEU A 187 0.95 -20.71 10.65
N LYS A 188 1.59 -20.65 11.83
CA LYS A 188 2.98 -20.18 12.00
C LYS A 188 3.96 -20.82 11.03
N THR A 189 3.84 -22.14 10.83
CA THR A 189 4.72 -22.91 9.93
C THR A 189 4.35 -22.79 8.45
N ASN A 190 3.24 -22.11 8.13
CA ASN A 190 2.80 -21.83 6.77
C ASN A 190 3.29 -20.48 6.25
N LEU A 191 4.01 -19.70 7.06
CA LEU A 191 4.62 -18.45 6.64
C LEU A 191 6.02 -18.69 6.04
N ASP A 192 6.32 -18.05 4.92
CA ASP A 192 7.66 -18.01 4.35
C ASP A 192 8.59 -17.07 5.16
N LYS A 193 9.86 -16.99 4.78
CA LYS A 193 10.85 -16.12 5.43
C LYS A 193 10.54 -14.62 5.38
N ASN A 194 9.59 -14.21 4.53
CA ASN A 194 9.16 -12.82 4.37
C ASN A 194 7.78 -12.58 5.03
N GLY A 195 7.24 -13.56 5.77
CA GLY A 195 5.93 -13.46 6.42
C GLY A 195 4.74 -13.65 5.48
N ARG A 196 4.92 -14.26 4.30
CA ARG A 196 3.82 -14.57 3.36
C ARG A 196 3.29 -15.98 3.59
N LEU A 197 1.98 -16.15 3.49
CA LEU A 197 1.33 -17.47 3.49
C LEU A 197 1.70 -18.24 2.23
N MET A 198 2.27 -19.42 2.44
CA MET A 198 2.58 -20.35 1.37
C MET A 198 1.31 -21.05 0.88
N VAL A 199 0.98 -20.87 -0.39
CA VAL A 199 -0.21 -21.45 -1.00
C VAL A 199 0.12 -22.41 -2.15
N ASP A 200 -0.81 -23.31 -2.46
CA ASP A 200 -0.76 -24.11 -3.68
C ASP A 200 -1.41 -23.40 -4.87
N GLU A 201 -1.44 -24.07 -6.03
CA GLU A 201 -2.04 -23.57 -7.28
C GLU A 201 -3.54 -23.28 -7.20
N TYR A 202 -4.23 -23.75 -6.16
CA TYR A 202 -5.65 -23.47 -5.88
C TYR A 202 -5.84 -22.44 -4.77
N LEU A 203 -4.77 -21.73 -4.39
CA LEU A 203 -4.76 -20.72 -3.32
C LEU A 203 -5.04 -21.30 -1.92
N ARG A 204 -4.94 -22.62 -1.74
CA ARG A 204 -5.04 -23.27 -0.43
C ARG A 204 -3.74 -23.10 0.31
N VAL A 205 -3.82 -22.80 1.60
CA VAL A 205 -2.65 -22.80 2.48
C VAL A 205 -2.04 -24.21 2.47
N LYS A 206 -0.75 -24.33 2.18
CA LYS A 206 -0.10 -25.64 2.00
C LYS A 206 -0.34 -26.56 3.20
N GLY A 207 -0.79 -27.79 2.93
CA GLY A 207 -1.10 -28.78 3.98
C GLY A 207 -2.44 -28.55 4.70
N ARG A 208 -3.28 -27.62 4.24
CA ARG A 208 -4.63 -27.37 4.78
C ARG A 208 -5.68 -27.55 3.68
N SER A 209 -6.73 -28.31 3.96
CA SER A 209 -7.80 -28.60 2.98
C SER A 209 -8.87 -27.50 2.89
N ASN A 210 -9.09 -26.77 3.98
CA ASN A 210 -10.22 -25.83 4.13
C ASN A 210 -9.80 -24.37 4.40
N LYS A 211 -8.51 -24.05 4.24
CA LYS A 211 -7.95 -22.71 4.53
C LYS A 211 -7.28 -22.17 3.26
N PHE A 212 -7.68 -20.98 2.84
CA PHE A 212 -7.23 -20.31 1.63
C PHE A 212 -6.62 -18.97 1.99
N ALA A 213 -5.70 -18.49 1.16
CA ALA A 213 -5.14 -17.16 1.30
C ALA A 213 -5.07 -16.47 -0.07
N ILE A 214 -5.41 -15.18 -0.11
CA ILE A 214 -5.45 -14.38 -1.33
C ILE A 214 -4.88 -12.99 -1.08
N GLY A 215 -4.47 -12.33 -2.16
CA GLY A 215 -3.91 -10.98 -2.10
C GLY A 215 -2.54 -10.94 -1.45
N ASP A 216 -2.05 -9.73 -1.18
CA ASP A 216 -0.63 -9.40 -0.92
C ASP A 216 0.10 -10.28 0.11
N ILE A 217 -0.65 -10.96 0.99
CA ILE A 217 -0.14 -11.88 1.99
C ILE A 217 0.34 -13.23 1.44
N THR A 218 0.11 -13.57 0.17
CA THR A 218 0.50 -14.89 -0.38
C THR A 218 1.93 -14.89 -0.97
N ASP A 219 2.56 -16.08 -1.04
CA ASP A 219 3.89 -16.29 -1.64
C ASP A 219 3.92 -16.34 -3.17
N ILE A 220 2.79 -16.01 -3.81
CA ILE A 220 2.66 -16.04 -5.27
C ILE A 220 3.61 -15.01 -5.90
N PRO A 221 4.48 -15.43 -6.83
CA PRO A 221 5.37 -14.51 -7.54
C PRO A 221 4.59 -13.50 -8.39
N GLY A 222 4.94 -12.21 -8.30
CA GLY A 222 4.37 -11.13 -9.09
C GLY A 222 3.60 -10.10 -8.26
N THR A 223 3.23 -8.97 -8.87
CA THR A 223 2.31 -8.02 -8.26
C THR A 223 0.92 -8.64 -8.19
N GLN A 224 0.35 -8.73 -6.99
CA GLN A 224 -1.04 -9.17 -6.79
C GLN A 224 -2.05 -8.06 -7.11
N THR A 225 -1.59 -6.98 -7.73
CA THR A 225 -2.41 -6.00 -8.41
C THR A 225 -2.99 -6.64 -9.67
N ARG A 226 -4.31 -6.90 -9.67
CA ARG A 226 -5.09 -7.34 -10.84
C ARG A 226 -4.78 -6.46 -12.06
N LEU A 227 -3.88 -6.91 -12.92
CA LEU A 227 -4.06 -6.74 -14.35
C LEU A 227 -4.75 -8.02 -14.82
N LEU A 228 -6.08 -7.96 -14.95
CA LEU A 228 -6.80 -8.91 -15.77
C LEU A 228 -6.33 -8.66 -17.22
N SER A 229 -5.26 -9.32 -17.63
CA SER A 229 -4.98 -9.46 -19.06
C SER A 229 -5.93 -10.53 -19.58
N SER A 230 -6.98 -10.08 -20.26
CA SER A 230 -7.77 -10.87 -21.22
C SER A 230 -6.88 -11.48 -22.29
#